data_AF-A0A0D2KSZ7-F1
#
_entry.id   AF-A0A0D2KSZ7-F1
#
_cell.length_a   1.000
_cell.length_b   1.000
_cell.length_c   1.000
_cell.angle_alpha   90.00
_cell.angle_beta   90.00
_cell.angle_gamma   90.00
#
_symmetry.space_group_name_H-M   'P 1'
#
loop_
_entity.id
_entity.type
_entity.pdbx_description
1 polymer ?
#
loop_
_entity_poly.entity_id
_entity_poly.type
_entity_poly.pdbx_seq_one_letter_code
_entity_poly.pdbx_strand_id
1 'polypeptide(L)'
;MMPNPTGKNQYINCPQPGDEVVAKALQDYHDRGITSVPKIRQLLLADYGIKMQDRTIFQRRKILGIKASGATTRSLPDTVKRQLVLDELREDPGGQLGPRMIKKRILERTGIHLTRDYVASEMRLHVPEGFILRAQTSRFARVQVAPENPNDRRSDADESKSVTPESPSPLPSVSS
;
A
#
# COMPACT_ATOMS: atom_id res chain seq x y z
N MET A 1 17.39 -35.39 -26.74
CA MET A 1 16.10 -36.07 -26.50
C MET A 1 15.00 -35.31 -27.22
N MET A 2 14.30 -35.94 -28.16
CA MET A 2 13.15 -35.35 -28.86
C MET A 2 11.85 -35.60 -28.06
N PRO A 3 10.94 -34.62 -27.93
CA PRO A 3 9.64 -34.86 -27.29
C PRO A 3 8.70 -35.69 -28.18
N ASN A 4 7.86 -36.51 -27.53
CA ASN A 4 6.85 -37.37 -28.16
C ASN A 4 5.75 -36.55 -28.87
N PRO A 5 5.50 -36.76 -30.18
CA PRO A 5 4.58 -35.93 -30.98
C PRO A 5 3.08 -36.17 -30.72
N THR A 6 2.68 -37.30 -30.11
CA THR A 6 1.25 -37.67 -29.94
C THR A 6 0.72 -37.45 -28.52
N GLY A 7 1.58 -36.98 -27.61
CA GLY A 7 1.20 -36.74 -26.21
C GLY A 7 0.37 -35.47 -26.09
N LYS A 8 -0.85 -35.56 -25.54
CA LYS A 8 -1.52 -34.42 -24.91
C LYS A 8 -0.59 -33.90 -23.81
N ASN A 9 0.28 -32.96 -24.14
CA ASN A 9 1.24 -32.36 -23.22
C ASN A 9 0.44 -31.54 -22.21
N GLN A 10 0.13 -32.14 -21.07
CA GLN A 10 -0.71 -31.55 -20.02
C GLN A 10 -0.10 -30.27 -19.40
N TYR A 11 1.11 -29.89 -19.85
CA TYR A 11 1.95 -28.81 -19.32
C TYR A 11 2.38 -27.79 -20.40
N ILE A 12 1.67 -27.65 -21.53
CA ILE A 12 2.02 -26.69 -22.61
C ILE A 12 2.24 -25.26 -22.09
N ASN A 13 1.48 -24.84 -21.06
CA ASN A 13 1.55 -23.48 -20.50
C ASN A 13 2.46 -23.38 -19.25
N CYS A 14 3.15 -24.46 -18.89
CA CYS A 14 4.08 -24.47 -17.78
C CYS A 14 5.51 -24.31 -18.32
N PRO A 15 6.18 -23.17 -18.06
CA PRO A 15 7.57 -22.95 -18.46
C PRO A 15 8.47 -24.07 -17.93
N GLN A 16 9.51 -24.43 -18.68
CA GLN A 16 10.45 -25.46 -18.24
C GLN A 16 11.21 -25.00 -16.98
N PRO A 17 11.71 -25.94 -16.16
CA PRO A 17 12.58 -25.61 -15.04
C PRO A 17 13.88 -25.01 -15.58
N GLY A 18 14.07 -23.70 -15.40
CA GLY A 18 15.25 -22.97 -15.86
C GLY A 18 14.97 -21.77 -16.77
N ASP A 19 13.69 -21.51 -17.12
CA ASP A 19 13.36 -20.39 -18.00
C ASP A 19 13.78 -19.04 -17.41
N GLU A 20 14.75 -18.40 -18.07
CA GLU A 20 15.32 -17.11 -17.64
C GLU A 20 14.26 -16.01 -17.54
N VAL A 21 13.22 -16.06 -18.38
CA VAL A 21 12.10 -15.11 -18.37
C VAL A 21 11.38 -15.15 -17.02
N VAL A 22 11.13 -16.35 -16.49
CA VAL A 22 10.47 -16.52 -15.19
C VAL A 22 11.40 -16.09 -14.06
N ALA A 23 12.69 -16.39 -14.16
CA ALA A 23 13.66 -15.97 -13.15
C ALA A 23 13.74 -14.44 -13.06
N LYS A 24 13.86 -13.75 -14.21
CA LYS A 24 13.86 -12.29 -14.30
C LYS A 24 12.57 -11.70 -13.77
N ALA A 25 11.41 -12.22 -14.19
CA ALA A 25 10.12 -11.75 -13.69
C ALA A 25 9.99 -11.89 -12.16
N LEU A 26 10.42 -13.03 -11.60
CA LEU A 26 10.39 -13.26 -10.14
C LEU A 26 11.31 -12.30 -9.39
N GLN A 27 12.44 -11.92 -9.99
CA GLN A 27 13.39 -10.98 -9.43
C GLN A 27 12.84 -9.54 -9.50
N ASP A 28 12.29 -9.13 -10.63
CA ASP A 28 11.62 -7.83 -10.78
C ASP A 28 10.49 -7.65 -9.76
N TYR A 29 9.67 -8.69 -9.54
CA TYR A 29 8.63 -8.64 -8.52
C TYR A 29 9.20 -8.56 -7.10
N HIS A 30 10.34 -9.19 -6.85
CA HIS A 30 11.01 -9.11 -5.55
C HIS A 30 11.51 -7.71 -5.25
N ASP A 31 12.13 -7.06 -6.23
CA ASP A 31 12.65 -5.70 -6.13
C ASP A 31 11.52 -4.69 -5.95
N ARG A 32 10.36 -4.93 -6.60
CA ARG A 32 9.12 -4.17 -6.39
C ARG A 32 8.45 -4.40 -5.03
N GLY A 33 8.98 -5.31 -4.20
CA GLY A 33 8.42 -5.59 -2.88
C GLY A 33 7.28 -6.60 -2.85
N ILE A 34 6.99 -7.27 -3.97
CA ILE A 34 5.85 -8.17 -4.11
C ILE A 34 6.29 -9.58 -3.71
N THR A 35 6.00 -9.95 -2.46
CA THR A 35 6.41 -11.25 -1.90
C THR A 35 5.29 -12.30 -1.84
N SER A 36 4.04 -11.92 -2.09
CA SER A 36 2.91 -12.84 -2.00
C SER A 36 2.78 -13.73 -3.24
N VAL A 37 2.88 -15.04 -3.03
CA VAL A 37 2.76 -16.05 -4.09
C VAL A 37 1.47 -15.93 -4.93
N PRO A 38 0.26 -15.75 -4.34
CA PRO A 38 -0.95 -15.63 -5.16
C PRO A 38 -0.95 -14.38 -6.04
N LYS A 39 -0.36 -13.28 -5.55
CA LYS A 39 -0.24 -12.04 -6.34
C LYS A 39 0.77 -12.21 -7.47
N ILE A 40 1.90 -12.86 -7.21
CA ILE A 40 2.89 -13.20 -8.24
C ILE A 40 2.26 -14.08 -9.32
N ARG A 41 1.45 -15.08 -8.94
CA ARG A 41 0.72 -15.91 -9.92
C ARG A 41 -0.20 -15.08 -10.82
N GLN A 42 -0.95 -14.15 -10.24
CA GLN A 42 -1.82 -13.25 -11.01
C GLN A 42 -1.01 -12.37 -11.96
N LEU A 43 0.13 -11.84 -11.52
CA LEU A 43 1.01 -11.00 -12.33
C LEU A 43 1.70 -11.79 -13.45
N LEU A 44 2.20 -12.99 -13.16
CA LEU A 44 2.79 -13.87 -14.17
C LEU A 44 1.78 -14.24 -15.27
N LEU A 45 0.50 -14.40 -14.90
CA LEU A 45 -0.56 -14.65 -15.87
C LEU A 45 -0.89 -13.40 -16.69
N ALA A 46 -0.93 -12.22 -16.06
CA ALA A 46 -1.27 -10.96 -16.72
C ALA A 46 -0.16 -10.48 -17.67
N ASP A 47 1.09 -10.51 -17.22
CA ASP A 47 2.22 -9.91 -17.94
C ASP A 47 2.80 -10.88 -18.98
N TYR A 48 2.84 -12.18 -18.67
CA TYR A 48 3.52 -13.19 -19.50
C TYR A 48 2.58 -14.29 -20.03
N GLY A 49 1.32 -14.32 -19.63
CA GLY A 49 0.38 -15.40 -20.00
C GLY A 49 0.70 -16.76 -19.35
N ILE A 50 1.61 -16.79 -18.37
CA ILE A 50 2.12 -18.03 -17.79
C ILE A 50 1.20 -18.52 -16.67
N LYS A 51 0.66 -19.73 -16.81
CA LYS A 51 -0.13 -20.39 -15.77
C LYS A 51 0.76 -21.28 -14.93
N MET A 52 1.11 -20.82 -13.73
CA MET A 52 1.91 -21.58 -12.77
C MET A 52 1.17 -21.79 -11.45
N GLN A 53 1.35 -22.96 -10.83
CA GLN A 53 0.85 -23.24 -9.49
C GLN A 53 1.72 -22.55 -8.42
N ASP A 54 1.07 -22.17 -7.32
CA ASP A 54 1.68 -21.52 -6.16
C ASP A 54 2.89 -22.31 -5.61
N ARG A 55 2.78 -23.65 -5.54
CA ARG A 55 3.86 -24.54 -5.08
C ARG A 55 5.10 -24.45 -5.97
N THR A 56 4.91 -24.37 -7.29
CA THR A 56 6.02 -24.27 -8.26
C THR A 56 6.70 -22.91 -8.16
N ILE A 57 5.91 -21.83 -7.99
CA ILE A 57 6.46 -20.48 -7.75
C ILE A 57 7.30 -20.47 -6.47
N PHE A 58 6.80 -21.07 -5.39
CA PHE A 58 7.52 -21.18 -4.13
C PHE A 58 8.84 -21.95 -4.28
N GLN A 59 8.83 -23.09 -4.97
CA GLN A 59 10.05 -23.86 -5.24
C GLN A 59 11.06 -23.07 -6.07
N ARG A 60 10.63 -22.41 -7.16
CA ARG A 60 11.51 -21.59 -8.00
C ARG A 60 12.14 -20.44 -7.21
N ARG A 61 11.35 -19.75 -6.37
CA ARG A 61 11.87 -18.70 -5.49
C ARG A 61 12.90 -19.24 -4.50
N LYS A 62 12.69 -20.44 -3.96
CA LYS A 62 13.66 -21.08 -3.06
C LYS A 62 14.98 -21.37 -3.77
N ILE A 63 14.93 -21.87 -5.01
CA ILE A 63 16.12 -22.14 -5.83
C ILE A 63 16.87 -20.83 -6.16
N LEU A 64 16.14 -19.77 -6.48
CA LEU A 64 16.70 -18.44 -6.75
C LEU A 64 17.16 -17.69 -5.47
N GLY A 65 16.95 -18.26 -4.28
CA GLY A 65 17.31 -17.61 -3.02
C GLY A 65 16.44 -16.40 -2.64
N ILE A 66 15.31 -16.18 -3.31
CA ILE A 66 14.42 -15.03 -3.10
C ILE A 66 13.61 -15.22 -1.81
N LYS A 67 14.07 -14.59 -0.74
CA LYS A 67 13.47 -14.69 0.60
C LYS A 67 12.44 -13.60 0.84
N ALA A 68 11.40 -13.91 1.64
CA ALA A 68 10.43 -12.92 2.10
C ALA A 68 10.97 -12.15 3.32
N SER A 69 10.34 -11.01 3.64
CA SER A 69 10.80 -10.10 4.71
C SER A 69 11.04 -10.74 6.08
N GLY A 70 10.21 -11.73 6.46
CA GLY A 70 10.40 -12.44 7.74
C GLY A 70 11.65 -13.32 7.75
N ALA A 71 11.92 -14.00 6.64
CA ALA A 71 13.08 -14.87 6.51
C ALA A 71 14.39 -14.07 6.42
N THR A 72 14.39 -13.00 5.63
CA THR A 72 15.54 -12.08 5.51
C THR A 72 15.88 -11.43 6.85
N THR A 73 14.89 -10.90 7.57
CA THR A 73 15.11 -10.25 8.87
C THR A 73 15.67 -11.22 9.92
N ARG A 74 15.28 -12.50 9.88
CA ARG A 74 15.84 -13.53 10.78
C ARG A 74 17.25 -13.96 10.37
N SER A 75 17.54 -14.00 9.08
CA SER A 75 18.86 -14.43 8.60
C SER A 75 19.94 -13.35 8.69
N LEU A 76 19.55 -12.07 8.72
CA LEU A 76 20.50 -10.96 8.75
C LEU A 76 21.00 -10.68 10.19
N PRO A 77 22.29 -10.35 10.36
CA PRO A 77 22.84 -9.90 11.64
C PRO A 77 22.14 -8.64 12.15
N ASP A 78 21.94 -8.55 13.47
CA ASP A 78 21.29 -7.41 14.10
C ASP A 78 22.00 -6.09 13.82
N THR A 79 23.33 -6.09 13.76
CA THR A 79 24.14 -4.91 13.43
C THR A 79 23.80 -4.33 12.05
N VAL A 80 23.71 -5.19 11.03
CA VAL A 80 23.36 -4.79 9.67
C VAL A 80 21.94 -4.24 9.60
N LYS A 81 20.98 -4.92 10.25
CA LYS A 81 19.57 -4.50 10.25
C LYS A 81 19.39 -3.14 10.92
N ARG A 82 20.06 -2.91 12.05
CA ARG A 82 20.07 -1.62 12.74
C ARG A 82 20.65 -0.53 11.87
N GLN A 83 21.81 -0.79 11.26
CA GLN A 83 22.47 0.18 10.39
C GLN A 83 21.56 0.63 9.25
N LEU A 84 20.91 -0.32 8.56
CA LEU A 84 19.97 -0.01 7.48
C LEU A 84 18.82 0.91 7.92
N VAL A 85 18.30 0.72 9.14
CA VAL A 85 17.23 1.57 9.67
C VAL A 85 17.76 2.93 10.09
N LEU A 86 18.93 2.99 10.73
CA LEU A 86 19.55 4.24 11.16
C LEU A 86 19.96 5.13 9.99
N ASP A 87 20.48 4.53 8.92
CA ASP A 87 20.85 5.25 7.71
C ASP A 87 19.63 5.96 7.09
N GLU A 88 18.49 5.27 7.01
CA GLU A 88 17.25 5.87 6.51
C GLU A 88 16.61 6.87 7.49
N LEU A 89 16.78 6.67 8.79
CA LEU A 89 16.33 7.65 9.80
C LEU A 89 17.16 8.93 9.75
N ARG A 90 18.44 8.84 9.41
CA ARG A 90 19.30 10.01 9.22
C ARG A 90 18.84 10.88 8.06
N GLU A 91 18.32 10.27 7.00
CA GLU A 91 17.74 10.95 5.84
C GLU A 91 16.34 11.54 6.11
N ASP A 92 15.66 11.11 7.18
CA ASP A 92 14.38 11.67 7.65
C ASP A 92 14.52 12.29 9.06
N PRO A 93 15.19 13.45 9.18
CA PRO A 93 15.36 14.11 10.47
C PRO A 93 14.02 14.62 11.03
N GLY A 94 13.01 14.82 10.18
CA GLY A 94 11.68 15.27 10.59
C GLY A 94 10.79 14.16 11.15
N GLY A 95 11.21 12.89 11.05
CA GLY A 95 10.44 11.74 11.50
C GLY A 95 9.05 11.67 10.88
N GLN A 96 8.87 12.19 9.66
CA GLN A 96 7.56 12.26 9.01
C GLN A 96 7.17 10.91 8.42
N LEU A 97 8.14 10.09 8.04
CA LEU A 97 7.91 8.80 7.41
C LEU A 97 7.56 7.74 8.45
N GLY A 98 6.47 7.03 8.20
CA GLY A 98 6.07 5.91 9.02
C GLY A 98 6.91 4.65 8.76
N PRO A 99 6.79 3.63 9.63
CA PRO A 99 7.53 2.36 9.51
C PRO A 99 7.34 1.66 8.16
N ARG A 100 6.15 1.80 7.55
CA ARG A 100 5.86 1.22 6.22
C ARG A 100 6.69 1.91 5.12
N MET A 101 6.87 3.22 5.21
CA MET A 101 7.58 3.98 4.19
C MET A 101 9.09 3.81 4.34
N ILE A 102 9.62 3.84 5.57
CA ILE A 102 11.03 3.54 5.82
C ILE A 102 11.38 2.13 5.34
N LYS A 103 10.55 1.12 5.65
CA LYS A 103 10.72 -0.22 5.10
C LYS A 103 10.79 -0.23 3.56
N LYS A 104 9.93 0.55 2.91
CA LYS A 104 9.89 0.64 1.44
C LYS A 104 11.17 1.30 0.90
N ARG A 105 11.66 2.37 1.52
CA ARG A 105 12.91 3.03 1.13
C ARG A 105 14.12 2.12 1.29
N ILE A 106 14.23 1.40 2.41
CA ILE A 106 15.30 0.41 2.61
C ILE A 106 15.30 -0.60 1.47
N LEU A 107 14.11 -1.10 1.11
CA LEU A 107 13.98 -2.02 -0.01
C LEU A 107 14.42 -1.39 -1.34
N GLU A 108 13.96 -0.20 -1.67
CA GLU A 108 14.30 0.47 -2.94
C GLU A 108 15.80 0.79 -3.04
N ARG A 109 16.45 1.12 -1.92
CA ARG A 109 17.88 1.48 -1.88
C ARG A 109 18.81 0.27 -1.86
N THR A 110 18.43 -0.80 -1.15
CA THR A 110 19.35 -1.92 -0.86
C THR A 110 18.89 -3.26 -1.43
N GLY A 111 17.63 -3.37 -1.87
CA GLY A 111 17.00 -4.64 -2.24
C GLY A 111 16.67 -5.53 -1.03
N ILE A 112 16.97 -5.08 0.21
CA ILE A 112 16.79 -5.90 1.41
C ILE A 112 15.39 -5.71 2.00
N HIS A 113 14.69 -6.82 2.18
CA HIS A 113 13.40 -6.83 2.84
C HIS A 113 13.54 -6.90 4.36
N LEU A 114 13.07 -5.89 5.08
CA LEU A 114 12.91 -5.94 6.55
C LEU A 114 11.45 -6.11 6.97
N THR A 115 11.20 -6.64 8.16
CA THR A 115 9.85 -6.68 8.74
C THR A 115 9.45 -5.28 9.23
N ARG A 116 8.17 -4.95 9.07
CA ARG A 116 7.61 -3.67 9.56
C ARG A 116 7.83 -3.52 11.07
N ASP A 117 7.65 -4.60 11.81
CA ASP A 117 7.68 -4.58 13.27
C ASP A 117 9.10 -4.31 13.79
N TYR A 118 10.12 -4.87 13.12
CA TYR A 118 11.51 -4.57 13.43
C TYR A 118 11.85 -3.10 13.16
N VAL A 119 11.44 -2.57 11.99
CA VAL A 119 11.62 -1.14 11.68
C VAL A 119 10.89 -0.29 12.73
N ALA A 120 9.66 -0.64 13.10
CA ALA A 120 8.90 0.09 14.10
C ALA A 120 9.53 0.08 15.50
N SER A 121 10.15 -1.03 15.92
CA SER A 121 10.85 -1.08 17.21
C SER A 121 12.08 -0.18 17.22
N GLU A 122 12.89 -0.21 16.15
CA GLU A 122 14.10 0.63 16.04
C GLU A 122 13.72 2.12 15.94
N MET A 123 12.66 2.45 15.18
CA MET A 123 12.16 3.83 15.13
C MET A 123 11.70 4.35 16.50
N ARG A 124 11.04 3.52 17.31
CA ARG A 124 10.60 3.93 18.66
C ARG A 124 11.78 4.13 19.60
N LEU A 125 12.86 3.36 19.41
CA LEU A 125 14.07 3.47 20.21
C LEU A 125 14.82 4.76 19.92
N HIS A 126 14.95 5.14 18.64
CA HIS A 126 15.79 6.27 18.22
C HIS A 126 15.02 7.57 18.01
N VAL A 127 13.78 7.51 17.50
CA VAL A 127 12.97 8.68 17.15
C VAL A 127 11.53 8.51 17.66
N PRO A 128 11.31 8.47 19.00
CA PRO A 128 9.98 8.36 19.56
C PRO A 128 9.09 9.56 19.21
N GLU A 129 9.67 10.75 19.11
CA GLU A 129 8.97 12.00 18.80
C GLU A 129 8.23 11.95 17.45
N GLY A 130 8.83 11.31 16.44
CA GLY A 130 8.21 11.14 15.13
C GLY A 130 6.86 10.40 15.18
N PHE A 131 6.65 9.50 16.15
CA PHE A 131 5.34 8.86 16.33
C PHE A 131 4.29 9.83 16.89
N ILE A 132 4.69 10.73 17.79
CA ILE A 132 3.79 11.70 18.41
C ILE A 132 3.31 12.70 17.36
N LEU A 133 4.22 13.26 16.57
CA LEU A 133 3.92 14.23 15.52
C LEU A 133 2.96 13.65 14.46
N ARG A 134 3.20 12.40 14.04
CA ARG A 134 2.31 11.72 13.08
C ARG A 134 0.92 11.43 13.65
N ALA A 135 0.85 11.02 14.92
CA ALA A 135 -0.41 10.75 15.60
C ALA A 135 -1.24 12.02 15.85
N GLN A 136 -0.60 13.18 15.97
CA GLN A 136 -1.28 14.47 16.02
C GLN A 136 -1.88 14.84 14.66
N THR A 137 -1.12 14.67 13.57
CA THR A 137 -1.60 14.93 12.20
C THR A 137 -2.81 14.06 11.81
N SER A 138 -2.83 12.76 12.14
CA SER A 138 -3.91 11.87 11.71
C SER A 138 -5.26 12.11 12.40
N ARG A 139 -5.28 12.82 13.53
CA ARG A 139 -6.51 13.06 14.32
C ARG A 139 -7.44 14.09 13.68
N PHE A 140 -6.92 14.97 12.83
CA PHE A 140 -7.72 16.00 12.14
C PHE A 140 -8.34 15.52 10.81
N ALA A 141 -8.00 14.31 10.33
CA ALA A 141 -8.42 13.82 9.03
C ALA A 141 -9.75 13.02 9.04
N ARG A 142 -10.43 12.92 10.18
CA ARG A 142 -11.69 12.18 10.31
C ARG A 142 -12.86 13.11 10.65
N VAL A 143 -13.15 14.04 9.75
CA VAL A 143 -14.47 14.70 9.73
C VAL A 143 -15.47 13.65 9.27
N GLN A 144 -16.35 13.23 10.17
CA GLN A 144 -17.51 12.43 9.79
C GLN A 144 -18.42 13.33 8.96
N VAL A 145 -18.45 13.15 7.64
CA VAL A 145 -19.52 13.70 6.83
C VAL A 145 -20.77 12.93 7.23
N ALA A 146 -21.68 13.59 7.95
CA ALA A 146 -22.98 13.00 8.29
C ALA A 146 -23.69 12.60 6.99
N PRO A 147 -24.37 11.44 6.95
CA PRO A 147 -25.20 11.12 5.79
C PRO A 147 -26.29 12.21 5.69
N GLU A 148 -26.29 12.97 4.59
CA GLU A 148 -27.41 13.84 4.24
C GLU A 148 -28.69 13.00 4.25
N ASN A 149 -29.65 13.40 5.06
CA ASN A 149 -30.95 12.73 5.15
C ASN A 149 -31.64 12.80 3.78
N PRO A 150 -32.10 11.69 3.20
CA PRO A 150 -32.75 11.67 1.89
C PRO A 150 -34.14 12.32 1.86
N ASN A 151 -34.60 12.95 2.94
CA ASN A 151 -35.97 13.44 3.12
C ASN A 151 -36.16 14.95 2.88
N ASP A 152 -35.09 15.73 2.63
CA ASP A 152 -35.19 17.18 2.34
C ASP A 152 -35.57 17.51 0.88
N ARG A 153 -36.01 16.50 0.10
CA ARG A 153 -36.64 16.73 -1.21
C ARG A 153 -38.13 16.45 -1.11
N ARG A 154 -38.92 17.45 -0.71
CA ARG A 154 -40.30 17.72 -1.17
C ARG A 154 -41.01 18.72 -0.25
N SER A 155 -41.18 19.94 -0.73
CA SER A 155 -42.44 20.70 -0.57
C SER A 155 -42.37 22.03 -1.34
N ASP A 156 -42.25 21.96 -2.67
CA ASP A 156 -42.71 23.02 -3.56
C ASP A 156 -44.04 22.56 -4.18
N ALA A 157 -45.16 22.81 -3.50
CA ALA A 157 -46.48 22.87 -4.11
C ALA A 157 -47.49 23.48 -3.13
N ASP A 158 -48.14 24.53 -3.60
CA ASP A 158 -49.44 25.07 -3.15
C ASP A 158 -49.55 25.64 -1.72
N GLU A 159 -49.55 26.98 -1.63
CA GLU A 159 -50.67 27.67 -0.98
C GLU A 159 -50.74 29.12 -1.52
N SER A 160 -51.68 29.30 -2.44
CA SER A 160 -52.41 30.50 -2.83
C SER A 160 -52.13 31.80 -2.06
N LYS A 161 -51.65 32.81 -2.82
CA LYS A 161 -51.66 34.23 -2.47
C LYS A 161 -53.09 34.74 -2.25
N SER A 162 -53.39 35.25 -1.07
CA SER A 162 -54.43 36.27 -0.89
C SER A 162 -53.76 37.59 -0.50
N VAL A 163 -53.81 38.50 -1.46
CA VAL A 163 -53.46 39.91 -1.39
C VAL A 163 -54.59 40.65 -0.68
N THR A 164 -54.29 41.54 0.26
CA THR A 164 -54.73 42.97 0.29
C THR A 164 -54.30 43.66 1.61
N PRO A 165 -54.22 45.01 1.61
CA PRO A 165 -53.06 45.72 2.12
C PRO A 165 -53.39 46.73 3.22
N GLU A 166 -52.37 47.23 3.94
CA GLU A 166 -52.38 48.62 4.41
C GLU A 166 -50.96 49.11 4.75
N SER A 167 -50.55 50.17 4.06
CA SER A 167 -49.44 51.09 4.39
C SER A 167 -49.88 52.01 5.55
N PRO A 168 -49.07 52.94 6.12
CA PRO A 168 -47.73 53.40 5.74
C PRO A 168 -46.72 53.59 6.90
N SER A 169 -45.47 53.89 6.52
CA SER A 169 -44.34 54.31 7.37
C SER A 169 -44.64 55.55 8.26
N PRO A 170 -43.80 55.80 9.28
CA PRO A 170 -42.92 56.96 9.15
C PRO A 170 -41.50 56.82 9.74
N LEU A 171 -40.55 57.28 8.92
CA LEU A 171 -39.34 58.10 9.15
C LEU A 171 -38.23 57.70 10.16
N PRO A 172 -36.95 57.98 9.80
CA PRO A 172 -35.79 57.78 10.65
C PRO A 172 -35.53 58.98 11.58
N SER A 173 -35.28 58.69 12.86
CA SER A 173 -34.80 59.67 13.84
C SER A 173 -33.29 59.54 14.01
N VAL A 174 -32.57 60.51 13.47
CA VAL A 174 -31.18 60.84 13.82
C VAL A 174 -31.16 61.55 15.17
N SER A 175 -30.24 61.18 16.06
CA SER A 175 -29.64 61.96 17.17
C SER A 175 -28.77 61.00 17.99
N SER A 176 -27.54 61.26 18.43
CA SER A 176 -26.50 62.28 18.22
C SER A 176 -25.19 61.64 18.70
#